data_AF-A0A174S9R5-F1
#
_entry.id   AF-A0A174S9R5-F1
#
_cell.length_a   1.000
_cell.length_b   1.000
_cell.length_c   1.000
_cell.angle_alpha   90.00
_cell.angle_beta   90.00
_cell.angle_gamma   90.00
#
_symmetry.space_group_name_H-M   'P 1'
#
loop_
_entity.id
_entity.type
_entity.pdbx_description
1 polymer ?
#
loop_
_entity_poly.entity_id
_entity_poly.type
_entity_poly.pdbx_seq_one_letter_code
_entity_poly.pdbx_strand_id
1 'polypeptide(L)'
;MKAIRKFPFRNLCGSWKSNLHSPPVEVFYDGKYFCLALIYHPDTVIMSRIYQTGRGLFVDLLGEVRIGYDAETDELYLSTEGEYIRANEW
;
A
#
# COMPACT_ATOMS: atom_id res chain seq x y z
N MET A 1 -3.12 21.50 -18.24
CA MET A 1 -3.23 21.17 -16.80
C MET A 1 -3.44 19.67 -16.69
N LYS A 2 -2.43 18.91 -16.22
CA LYS A 2 -2.53 17.44 -16.11
C LYS A 2 -3.52 17.14 -14.98
N ALA A 3 -4.66 16.52 -15.31
CA ALA A 3 -5.63 16.11 -14.30
C ALA A 3 -4.90 15.24 -13.28
N ILE A 4 -4.95 15.64 -12.01
CA ILE A 4 -4.52 14.78 -10.90
C ILE A 4 -5.48 13.59 -10.96
N ARG A 5 -5.05 12.47 -11.58
CA ARG A 5 -5.82 11.23 -11.55
C ARG A 5 -6.08 10.95 -10.08
N LYS A 6 -7.34 11.05 -9.65
CA LYS A 6 -7.74 10.61 -8.32
C LYS A 6 -7.35 9.15 -8.26
N PHE A 7 -6.31 8.83 -7.52
CA PHE A 7 -5.94 7.44 -7.28
C PHE A 7 -7.15 6.79 -6.62
N PRO A 8 -7.61 5.63 -7.12
CA PRO A 8 -8.75 4.96 -6.52
C PRO A 8 -8.31 4.32 -5.21
N PHE A 9 -8.19 5.11 -4.14
CA PHE A 9 -7.81 4.63 -2.80
C PHE A 9 -8.69 3.48 -2.31
N ARG A 10 -9.94 3.43 -2.77
CA ARG A 10 -10.85 2.32 -2.50
C ARG A 10 -10.34 1.00 -3.08
N ASN A 11 -9.70 1.03 -4.24
CA ASN A 11 -9.12 -0.16 -4.86
C ASN A 11 -7.83 -0.58 -4.14
N LEU A 12 -7.11 0.36 -3.52
CA LEU A 12 -5.92 0.02 -2.72
C LEU A 12 -6.27 -0.71 -1.42
N CYS A 13 -7.47 -0.46 -0.85
CA CYS A 13 -7.86 -1.05 0.42
C CYS A 13 -7.93 -2.58 0.34
N GLY A 14 -7.50 -3.25 1.41
CA GLY A 14 -7.47 -4.70 1.53
C GLY A 14 -6.12 -5.22 2.00
N SER A 15 -6.05 -6.54 2.13
CA SER A 15 -4.83 -7.26 2.47
C SER A 15 -4.04 -7.62 1.21
N TRP A 16 -2.72 -7.56 1.33
CA TRP A 16 -1.77 -7.75 0.25
C TRP A 16 -0.65 -8.65 0.72
N LYS A 17 -0.25 -9.62 -0.10
CA LYS A 17 0.82 -10.57 0.20
C LYS A 17 1.95 -10.41 -0.81
N SER A 18 3.18 -10.36 -0.31
CA SER A 18 4.35 -10.33 -1.17
C SER A 18 4.58 -11.72 -1.78
N ASN A 19 5.04 -11.73 -3.03
CA ASN A 19 5.54 -12.95 -3.67
C ASN A 19 6.99 -13.28 -3.26
N LEU A 20 7.71 -12.35 -2.60
CA LEU A 20 9.16 -12.39 -2.39
C LEU A 20 9.57 -12.35 -0.91
N HIS A 21 8.87 -13.11 -0.06
CA HIS A 21 9.11 -13.21 1.40
C HIS A 21 8.98 -11.91 2.21
N SER A 22 8.67 -10.78 1.58
CA SER A 22 8.40 -9.53 2.31
C SER A 22 7.15 -9.67 3.18
N PRO A 23 7.07 -8.96 4.32
CA PRO A 23 5.92 -9.04 5.20
C PRO A 23 4.63 -8.62 4.48
N PRO A 24 3.48 -9.25 4.78
CA PRO A 24 2.21 -8.82 4.23
C PRO A 24 1.88 -7.39 4.65
N VAL A 25 1.12 -6.70 3.80
CA VAL A 25 0.65 -5.36 4.08
C VAL A 25 -0.87 -5.28 4.02
N GLU A 26 -1.43 -4.40 4.83
CA GLU A 26 -2.85 -4.08 4.82
C GLU A 26 -3.03 -2.60 4.57
N VAL A 27 -3.85 -2.26 3.58
CA VAL A 27 -4.25 -0.88 3.33
C VAL A 27 -5.69 -0.71 3.79
N PHE A 28 -5.94 0.29 4.63
CA PHE A 28 -7.27 0.54 5.18
C PHE A 28 -7.52 2.03 5.40
N TYR A 29 -8.78 2.37 5.63
CA TYR A 29 -9.19 3.72 6.01
C TYR A 29 -9.49 3.75 7.50
N ASP A 30 -8.76 4.57 8.26
CA ASP A 30 -8.91 4.66 9.73
C ASP A 30 -10.08 5.56 10.17
N GLY A 31 -10.89 6.06 9.23
CA GLY A 31 -11.94 7.05 9.47
C GLY A 31 -11.51 8.49 9.17
N LYS A 32 -10.21 8.75 8.96
CA LYS A 32 -9.66 10.07 8.64
C LYS A 32 -8.69 10.04 7.47
N TYR A 33 -7.82 9.05 7.41
CA TYR A 33 -6.77 8.87 6.42
C TYR A 33 -6.72 7.43 5.91
N PHE A 34 -6.18 7.27 4.70
CA PHE A 34 -5.76 5.95 4.24
C PHE A 34 -4.41 5.63 4.86
N CYS A 35 -4.26 4.43 5.39
CA CYS A 35 -3.09 3.94 6.10
C CYS A 35 -2.63 2.64 5.45
N LEU A 36 -1.32 2.38 5.54
CA LEU A 36 -0.70 1.12 5.18
C LEU A 36 -0.01 0.56 6.43
N ALA A 37 -0.37 -0.66 6.79
CA ALA A 37 0.25 -1.43 7.85
C ALA A 37 1.12 -2.54 7.25
N LEU A 38 2.37 -2.63 7.70
CA LEU A 38 3.31 -3.70 7.39
C LEU A 38 3.40 -4.64 8.60
N ILE A 39 3.11 -5.93 8.38
CA ILE A 39 2.88 -6.90 9.45
C ILE A 39 4.02 -7.93 9.46
N TYR A 40 5.07 -7.70 10.27
CA TYR A 40 6.22 -8.61 10.37
C TYR A 40 5.89 -9.89 11.15
N HIS A 41 5.20 -9.71 12.27
CA HIS A 41 4.70 -10.76 13.14
C HIS A 41 3.33 -10.31 13.66
N PRO A 42 2.47 -11.23 14.13
CA PRO A 42 1.19 -10.87 14.73
C PRO A 42 1.30 -9.78 15.82
N ASP A 43 2.46 -9.72 16.48
CA ASP A 43 2.75 -8.78 17.57
C ASP A 43 3.52 -7.52 17.12
N THR A 44 3.97 -7.44 15.86
CA THR A 44 4.76 -6.32 15.33
C THR A 44 4.17 -5.79 14.04
N VAL A 45 3.42 -4.69 14.16
CA VAL A 45 2.83 -3.95 13.04
C VAL A 45 3.42 -2.56 12.98
N ILE A 46 3.98 -2.19 11.82
CA ILE A 46 4.42 -0.82 11.54
C ILE A 46 3.37 -0.19 10.63
N MET A 47 2.81 0.95 11.04
CA MET A 47 1.77 1.62 10.28
C MET A 47 2.20 3.03 9.92
N SER A 48 1.94 3.43 8.68
CA SER A 48 2.05 4.81 8.23
C SER A 48 0.83 5.24 7.45
N ARG A 49 0.49 6.52 7.58
CA ARG A 49 -0.45 7.19 6.67
C ARG A 49 0.10 7.17 5.25
N ILE A 50 -0.80 6.99 4.29
CA ILE A 50 -0.51 7.19 2.88
C ILE A 50 -0.61 8.69 2.57
N TYR A 51 0.47 9.21 1.99
CA TYR A 51 0.57 10.57 1.52
C TYR A 51 0.45 10.59 0.00
N GLN A 52 -0.37 11.52 -0.51
CA GLN A 52 -0.46 11.80 -1.94
C GLN A 52 0.18 13.15 -2.23
N THR A 53 1.11 13.16 -3.18
CA THR A 53 1.70 14.39 -3.73
C THR A 53 1.53 14.42 -5.23
N GLY A 54 1.95 15.52 -5.86
CA GLY A 54 2.01 15.61 -7.34
C GLY A 54 2.95 14.59 -7.99
N ARG A 55 3.78 13.88 -7.20
CA ARG A 55 4.71 12.84 -7.68
C ARG A 55 4.18 11.41 -7.51
N GLY A 56 3.05 11.22 -6.84
CA GLY A 56 2.47 9.90 -6.59
C GLY A 56 2.11 9.67 -5.13
N LEU A 57 1.98 8.39 -4.77
CA LEU A 57 1.66 7.92 -3.42
C LEU A 57 2.93 7.45 -2.71
N PHE A 58 3.04 7.73 -1.42
CA PHE A 58 4.12 7.20 -0.59
C PHE A 58 3.68 7.04 0.88
N VAL A 59 4.44 6.25 1.63
CA VAL A 59 4.34 6.06 3.08
C VAL A 59 5.73 6.21 3.69
N ASP A 60 5.79 6.52 4.99
CA ASP A 60 7.04 6.52 5.74
C ASP A 60 7.10 5.25 6.61
N LEU A 61 7.74 4.20 6.09
CA LEU A 61 7.94 2.94 6.78
C LEU A 61 9.44 2.77 7.04
N LEU A 62 9.96 3.53 8.01
CA LEU A 62 11.40 3.62 8.28
C LEU A 62 12.18 4.22 7.09
N GLY A 63 11.53 5.12 6.34
CA GLY A 63 12.00 5.65 5.07
C GLY A 63 10.85 5.87 4.08
N GLU A 64 11.06 6.75 3.10
CA GLU A 64 10.08 6.99 2.03
C GLU A 64 9.93 5.73 1.16
N VAL A 65 8.76 5.10 1.23
CA VAL A 65 8.38 3.98 0.36
C VAL A 65 7.30 4.47 -0.60
N ARG A 66 7.59 4.39 -1.90
CA ARG A 66 6.62 4.77 -2.94
C ARG A 66 5.65 3.62 -3.20
N ILE A 67 4.39 3.99 -3.41
CA ILE A 67 3.32 3.05 -3.70
C ILE A 67 2.94 3.18 -5.18
N GLY A 68 3.03 2.06 -5.88
CA GLY A 68 2.44 1.83 -7.18
C GLY A 68 1.23 0.90 -7.07
N TYR A 69 0.24 1.09 -7.93
CA TYR A 69 -0.88 0.16 -8.05
C TYR A 69 -1.22 0.01 -9.53
N ASP A 70 -1.26 -1.24 -9.98
CA ASP A 70 -1.75 -1.61 -11.30
C ASP A 70 -3.19 -2.12 -11.17
N ALA A 71 -4.11 -1.43 -11.83
CA ALA A 71 -5.54 -1.76 -11.79
C ALA A 71 -5.90 -2.88 -12.78
N GLU A 72 -5.06 -3.18 -13.77
CA GLU A 72 -5.30 -4.25 -14.75
C GLU A 72 -4.95 -5.61 -14.17
N THR A 73 -3.85 -5.71 -13.42
CA THR A 73 -3.39 -6.94 -12.76
C THR A 73 -3.82 -7.04 -11.30
N ASP A 74 -4.35 -5.96 -10.72
CA ASP A 74 -4.67 -5.83 -9.29
C ASP A 74 -3.46 -6.13 -8.39
N GLU A 75 -2.34 -5.50 -8.73
CA GLU A 75 -1.06 -5.65 -8.06
C GLU A 75 -0.64 -4.35 -7.38
N LEU A 76 -0.12 -4.47 -6.16
CA LEU A 76 0.45 -3.38 -5.38
C LEU A 76 1.97 -3.47 -5.46
N TYR A 77 2.62 -2.34 -5.67
CA TYR A 77 4.08 -2.25 -5.68
C TYR A 77 4.56 -1.31 -4.59
N LEU A 78 5.51 -1.78 -3.79
CA LEU A 78 6.24 -0.98 -2.81
C LEU A 78 7.69 -0.88 -3.24
N SER A 79 8.24 0.33 -3.31
CA SER A 79 9.60 0.53 -3.85
C SER A 79 10.71 -0.20 -3.09
N THR A 80 10.53 -0.49 -1.81
CA THR A 80 11.52 -1.21 -0.98
C THR A 80 11.21 -2.69 -0.86
N GLU A 81 9.93 -3.07 -0.85
CA GLU A 81 9.49 -4.43 -0.55
C GLU A 81 9.10 -5.25 -1.79
N GLY A 82 8.97 -4.60 -2.94
CA GLY A 82 8.64 -5.23 -4.22
C GLY A 82 7.14 -5.36 -4.49
N GLU A 83 6.79 -6.40 -5.22
CA GLU A 83 5.44 -6.66 -5.73
C GLU A 83 4.59 -7.45 -4.74
N TYR A 84 3.32 -7.08 -4.69
CA TYR A 84 2.31 -7.66 -3.83
C TYR A 84 1.07 -7.99 -4.64
N ILE A 85 0.53 -9.17 -4.39
CA ILE A 85 -0.75 -9.62 -4.92
C ILE A 85 -1.82 -9.46 -3.84
N ARG A 86 -3.07 -9.21 -4.26
CA ARG A 86 -4.18 -9.15 -3.31
C ARG A 86 -4.33 -10.50 -2.59
N ALA A 87 -4.41 -10.43 -1.26
CA ALA A 87 -4.78 -11.59 -0.48
C ALA A 87 -6.27 -11.82 -0.64
N ASN A 88 -6.64 -12.85 -1.41
CA ASN A 88 -8.01 -13.33 -1.39
C ASN A 88 -8.32 -13.84 0.03
N GLU A 89 -9.45 -13.41 0.60
CA GLU A 89 -10.03 -14.08 1.76
C GLU A 89 -10.27 -15.55 1.34
N TRP A 90 -9.71 -16.49 2.09
CA TRP A 90 -9.89 -17.93 1.84
C TRP A 90 -11.29 -18.36 2.26
#